data_AF-A0AAV3RW67-F1
#
_entry.id   AF-A0AAV3RW67-F1
#
_cell.length_a   1.000
_cell.length_b   1.000
_cell.length_c   1.000
_cell.angle_alpha   90.00
_cell.angle_beta   90.00
_cell.angle_gamma   90.00
#
_symmetry.space_group_name_H-M   'P 1'
#
loop_
_entity.id
_entity.type
_entity.pdbx_description
1 polymer ?
#
loop_
_entity_poly.entity_id
_entity_poly.type
_entity_poly.pdbx_seq_one_letter_code
_entity_poly.pdbx_strand_id
1 'polypeptide(L)'
;MYDHTCPFHRNSWNCIKNQRQNMGRINSWKWVPEKCGLSRVDPERFLGLMRNRNVGFVGDSLNENLLVSFLCILRLGDEGAKKWKKKGAWRGGYFSKYNVTVGYHRAVLLAKYKWQPKQPDSNESGLKGTYRVDVDIPADDWAGVANFYDVLIFNTGHWWGPDKFPKETPLIFYQEGKPLNPPLGMQDGLRVVLQNMVSHIEQNFPAKTLKFWRLQSPRHFHGGDWNQNGSCVFDAPLDDFQLDSWFDPSNNGVNKEARQLNQVIKEVLRGTDVEILDLTHLSEYRADAHPAIWLGKKDAVAVWGQDCMHWCLPGVPDTWVDILVQLISNRFGSA
;
A
#
# COMPACT_ATOMS: atom_id res chain seq x y z
N MET A 1 12.08 11.71 -12.46
CA MET A 1 12.31 10.74 -13.55
C MET A 1 11.23 10.86 -14.61
N TYR A 2 9.97 11.00 -14.21
CA TYR A 2 8.82 11.28 -15.08
C TYR A 2 8.12 12.57 -14.62
N ASP A 3 7.17 13.06 -15.42
CA ASP A 3 6.41 14.27 -15.13
C ASP A 3 4.89 14.01 -14.97
N HIS A 4 4.13 15.09 -14.99
CA HIS A 4 2.67 15.06 -14.84
C HIS A 4 1.92 14.37 -16.00
N THR A 5 2.58 14.09 -17.12
CA THR A 5 1.96 13.52 -18.33
C THR A 5 1.90 11.99 -18.34
N CYS A 6 2.57 11.32 -17.40
CA CYS A 6 2.56 9.86 -17.33
C CYS A 6 1.11 9.31 -17.32
N PRO A 7 0.75 8.39 -18.24
CA PRO A 7 -0.63 7.95 -18.45
C PRO A 7 -1.18 7.07 -17.32
N PHE A 8 -0.31 6.57 -16.43
CA PHE A 8 -0.69 5.71 -15.30
C PHE A 8 -1.14 6.49 -14.07
N HIS A 9 -0.88 7.80 -14.01
CA HIS A 9 -1.23 8.70 -12.90
C HIS A 9 -2.69 8.56 -12.46
N ARG A 10 -2.91 8.78 -11.17
CA ARG A 10 -4.21 9.15 -10.63
C ARG A 10 -4.24 10.66 -10.40
N ASN A 11 -5.38 11.28 -10.69
CA ASN A 11 -5.51 12.73 -10.61
C ASN A 11 -5.20 13.25 -9.20
N SER A 12 -5.63 12.55 -8.15
CA SER A 12 -5.39 12.94 -6.75
C SER A 12 -3.91 12.90 -6.32
N TRP A 13 -3.07 12.12 -7.00
CA TRP A 13 -1.64 11.97 -6.65
C TRP A 13 -0.73 12.78 -7.57
N ASN A 14 -1.25 13.31 -8.68
CA ASN A 14 -0.50 14.10 -9.65
C ASN A 14 -0.35 15.56 -9.17
N CYS A 15 0.47 15.76 -8.15
CA CYS A 15 0.63 17.04 -7.47
C CYS A 15 1.24 18.13 -8.37
N ILE A 16 2.06 17.76 -9.36
CA ILE A 16 2.56 18.69 -10.37
C ILE A 16 1.40 19.23 -11.22
N LYS A 17 0.54 18.34 -11.75
CA LYS A 17 -0.67 18.76 -12.49
C LYS A 17 -1.61 19.60 -11.63
N ASN A 18 -1.74 19.25 -10.35
CA ASN A 18 -2.60 19.95 -9.40
C ASN A 18 -1.96 21.21 -8.82
N GLN A 19 -0.83 21.66 -9.37
CA GLN A 19 -0.16 22.92 -9.05
C GLN A 19 0.23 23.04 -7.57
N ARG A 20 0.63 21.92 -6.95
CA ARG A 20 1.24 21.93 -5.63
C ARG A 20 2.55 22.72 -5.69
N GLN A 21 2.72 23.67 -4.77
CA GLN A 21 3.94 24.45 -4.67
C GLN A 21 5.11 23.58 -4.18
N ASN A 22 6.35 24.05 -4.40
CA ASN A 22 7.57 23.44 -3.90
C ASN A 22 7.86 21.99 -4.35
N MET A 23 7.13 21.45 -5.34
CA MET A 23 7.37 20.10 -5.85
C MET A 23 8.81 19.88 -6.33
N GLY A 24 9.50 20.91 -6.83
CA GLY A 24 10.92 20.83 -7.20
C GLY A 24 11.84 20.49 -6.02
N ARG A 25 11.60 21.09 -4.85
CA ARG A 25 12.34 20.83 -3.60
C ARG A 25 11.89 19.49 -2.98
N ILE A 26 10.59 19.23 -2.93
CA ILE A 26 10.05 17.97 -2.38
C ILE A 26 10.61 16.75 -3.14
N ASN A 27 10.77 16.87 -4.46
CA ASN A 27 11.28 15.81 -5.33
C ASN A 27 12.80 15.79 -5.45
N SER A 28 13.53 16.74 -4.85
CA SER A 28 15.00 16.73 -4.84
C SER A 28 15.58 15.88 -3.71
N TRP A 29 14.79 15.58 -2.68
CA TRP A 29 15.19 14.68 -1.59
C TRP A 29 15.54 13.28 -2.11
N LYS A 30 16.65 12.75 -1.60
CA LYS A 30 17.13 11.39 -1.89
C LYS A 30 17.39 10.66 -0.58
N TRP A 31 16.94 9.42 -0.49
CA TRP A 31 17.33 8.52 0.59
C TRP A 31 18.75 8.01 0.36
N VAL A 32 19.61 8.16 1.37
CA VAL A 32 21.00 7.69 1.35
C VAL A 32 21.16 6.70 2.50
N PRO A 33 21.25 5.38 2.20
CA PRO A 33 21.53 4.39 3.23
C PRO A 33 22.91 4.63 3.87
N GLU A 34 23.05 4.34 5.16
CA GLU A 34 24.29 4.59 5.91
C GLU A 34 25.50 3.77 5.40
N LYS A 35 25.25 2.50 5.04
CA LYS A 35 26.31 1.50 4.79
C LYS A 35 26.42 1.09 3.33
N CYS A 36 25.59 1.63 2.44
CA CYS A 36 25.61 1.29 1.02
C CYS A 36 25.09 2.43 0.14
N GLY A 37 25.40 2.37 -1.14
CA GLY A 37 24.80 3.25 -2.14
C GLY A 37 23.43 2.73 -2.60
N LEU A 38 22.45 3.62 -2.68
CA LEU A 38 21.23 3.40 -3.45
C LEU A 38 21.28 4.23 -4.73
N SER A 39 21.33 3.53 -5.87
CA SER A 39 21.25 4.14 -7.18
C SER A 39 19.80 4.30 -7.61
N ARG A 40 19.52 5.33 -8.40
CA ARG A 40 18.23 5.42 -9.08
C ARG A 40 18.09 4.26 -10.05
N VAL A 41 16.88 3.75 -10.20
CA VAL A 41 16.60 2.68 -11.15
C VAL A 41 16.95 3.12 -12.58
N ASP A 42 17.63 2.21 -13.29
CA ASP A 42 17.70 2.20 -14.75
C ASP A 42 16.52 1.36 -15.28
N PRO A 43 15.47 2.00 -15.83
CA PRO A 43 14.25 1.30 -16.23
C PRO A 43 14.48 0.36 -17.41
N GLU A 44 15.39 0.67 -18.34
CA GLU A 44 15.70 -0.22 -19.47
C GLU A 44 16.42 -1.48 -19.00
N ARG A 45 17.42 -1.30 -18.12
CA ARG A 45 18.15 -2.41 -17.53
C ARG A 45 17.24 -3.30 -16.70
N PHE A 46 16.39 -2.71 -15.86
CA PHE A 46 15.47 -3.48 -15.03
C PHE A 46 14.42 -4.24 -15.88
N LEU A 47 13.81 -3.58 -16.88
CA LEU A 47 12.90 -4.25 -17.80
C LEU A 47 13.61 -5.36 -18.60
N GLY A 48 14.88 -5.16 -18.95
CA GLY A 48 15.75 -6.18 -19.56
C GLY A 48 15.89 -7.42 -18.67
N LEU A 49 16.20 -7.23 -17.39
CA LEU A 49 16.28 -8.31 -16.41
C LEU A 49 14.94 -9.03 -16.21
N MET A 50 13.84 -8.26 -16.20
CA MET A 50 12.48 -8.78 -16.01
C MET A 50 11.85 -9.35 -17.29
N ARG A 51 12.58 -9.45 -18.40
CA ARG A 51 12.02 -9.93 -19.68
C ARG A 51 11.27 -11.25 -19.52
N ASN A 52 10.06 -11.32 -20.07
CA ASN A 52 9.12 -12.44 -19.96
C ASN A 52 8.65 -12.79 -18.54
N ARG A 53 8.86 -11.90 -17.56
CA ARG A 53 8.40 -12.06 -16.18
C ARG A 53 7.34 -11.01 -15.85
N ASN A 54 6.53 -11.29 -14.82
CA ASN A 54 5.48 -10.39 -14.38
C ASN A 54 5.61 -10.01 -12.89
N VAL A 55 5.18 -8.79 -12.56
CA VAL A 55 5.18 -8.24 -11.20
C VAL A 55 3.74 -7.95 -10.76
N GLY A 56 3.35 -8.43 -9.59
CA GLY A 56 2.02 -8.22 -9.02
C GLY A 56 2.07 -7.44 -7.72
N PHE A 57 1.16 -6.49 -7.55
CA PHE A 57 0.90 -5.79 -6.30
C PHE A 57 -0.46 -6.23 -5.78
N VAL A 58 -0.55 -6.61 -4.52
CA VAL A 58 -1.79 -7.06 -3.88
C VAL A 58 -1.98 -6.26 -2.60
N GLY A 59 -3.18 -5.71 -2.40
CA GLY A 59 -3.49 -5.02 -1.15
C GLY A 59 -4.32 -3.75 -1.29
N ASP A 60 -3.98 -2.75 -0.48
CA ASP A 60 -4.73 -1.49 -0.36
C ASP A 60 -4.23 -0.41 -1.35
N SER A 61 -4.77 0.81 -1.21
CA SER A 61 -4.50 1.92 -2.14
C SER A 61 -3.07 2.45 -2.07
N LEU A 62 -2.30 2.13 -1.03
CA LEU A 62 -0.91 2.56 -0.93
C LEU A 62 0.02 1.66 -1.75
N ASN A 63 -0.34 0.38 -1.95
CA ASN A 63 0.28 -0.44 -2.99
C ASN A 63 -0.11 0.03 -4.39
N GLU A 64 -1.34 0.53 -4.61
CA GLU A 64 -1.68 1.17 -5.88
C GLU A 64 -0.85 2.45 -6.11
N ASN A 65 -0.59 3.24 -5.05
CA ASN A 65 0.23 4.44 -5.13
C ASN A 65 1.68 4.12 -5.51
N LEU A 66 2.27 3.06 -4.92
CA LEU A 66 3.57 2.51 -5.34
C LEU A 66 3.54 1.98 -6.78
N LEU A 67 2.54 1.19 -7.15
CA LEU A 67 2.37 0.67 -8.52
C LEU A 67 2.38 1.82 -9.55
N VAL A 68 1.66 2.91 -9.30
CA VAL A 68 1.60 4.02 -10.25
C VAL A 68 2.97 4.67 -10.45
N SER A 69 3.75 4.88 -9.38
CA SER A 69 5.15 5.34 -9.49
C SER A 69 5.98 4.34 -10.30
N PHE A 70 5.91 3.06 -9.95
CA PHE A 70 6.63 1.98 -10.62
C PHE A 70 6.35 1.95 -12.13
N LEU A 71 5.08 1.98 -12.53
CA LEU A 71 4.67 2.02 -13.92
C LEU A 71 5.17 3.26 -14.66
N CYS A 72 5.13 4.43 -14.02
CA CYS A 72 5.59 5.68 -14.62
C CYS A 72 7.11 5.70 -14.81
N ILE A 73 7.87 5.13 -13.88
CA ILE A 73 9.32 5.02 -14.01
C ILE A 73 9.69 4.02 -15.10
N LEU A 74 9.09 2.82 -15.10
CA LEU A 74 9.38 1.80 -16.11
C LEU A 74 9.00 2.23 -17.53
N ARG A 75 8.01 3.10 -17.69
CA ARG A 75 7.62 3.66 -18.99
C ARG A 75 8.77 4.37 -19.69
N LEU A 76 9.75 4.90 -18.96
CA LEU A 76 10.93 5.53 -19.54
C LEU A 76 11.81 4.53 -20.31
N GLY A 77 11.72 3.23 -20.01
CA GLY A 77 12.41 2.17 -20.77
C GLY A 77 11.58 1.54 -21.90
N ASP A 78 10.27 1.79 -21.92
CA ASP A 78 9.34 1.38 -22.98
C ASP A 78 8.17 2.37 -23.07
N GLU A 79 8.35 3.42 -23.89
CA GLU A 79 7.33 4.44 -24.13
C GLU A 79 6.06 3.86 -24.79
N GLY A 80 6.15 2.67 -25.38
CA GLY A 80 5.02 1.94 -25.95
C GLY A 80 4.14 1.27 -24.90
N ALA A 81 4.49 1.33 -23.61
CA ALA A 81 3.77 0.66 -22.54
C ALA A 81 2.28 1.03 -22.51
N LYS A 82 1.41 0.01 -22.47
CA LYS A 82 -0.05 0.16 -22.53
C LYS A 82 -0.67 -0.13 -21.17
N LYS A 83 -1.81 0.49 -20.88
CA LYS A 83 -2.63 0.11 -19.72
C LYS A 83 -3.05 -1.34 -19.86
N TRP A 84 -2.94 -2.08 -18.77
CA TRP A 84 -3.31 -3.49 -18.70
C TRP A 84 -4.38 -3.69 -17.61
N LYS A 85 -5.41 -4.47 -17.96
CA LYS A 85 -6.53 -4.81 -17.07
C LYS A 85 -7.11 -6.16 -17.50
N LYS A 86 -6.50 -7.26 -17.07
CA LYS A 86 -6.99 -8.64 -17.29
C LYS A 86 -6.81 -9.47 -16.01
N LYS A 87 -7.50 -10.61 -15.90
CA LYS A 87 -7.39 -11.58 -14.79
C LYS A 87 -7.53 -10.97 -13.37
N GLY A 88 -8.70 -10.45 -12.99
CA GLY A 88 -8.92 -9.93 -11.63
C GLY A 88 -8.11 -8.67 -11.26
N ALA A 89 -7.22 -8.18 -12.14
CA ALA A 89 -6.46 -6.97 -11.87
C ALA A 89 -7.31 -5.70 -12.03
N TRP A 90 -7.17 -4.79 -11.08
CA TRP A 90 -7.83 -3.49 -11.06
C TRP A 90 -7.16 -2.48 -12.00
N ARG A 91 -5.82 -2.51 -12.04
CA ARG A 91 -4.94 -1.62 -12.80
C ARG A 91 -3.64 -2.34 -13.16
N GLY A 92 -2.96 -1.89 -14.21
CA GLY A 92 -1.63 -2.38 -14.56
C GLY A 92 -1.06 -1.73 -15.81
N GLY A 93 0.12 -2.19 -16.20
CA GLY A 93 0.81 -1.82 -17.42
C GLY A 93 1.43 -3.05 -18.10
N TYR A 94 1.45 -3.03 -19.42
CA TYR A 94 2.13 -4.04 -20.25
C TYR A 94 3.22 -3.35 -21.07
N PHE A 95 4.46 -3.82 -20.89
CA PHE A 95 5.67 -3.32 -21.53
C PHE A 95 6.06 -4.31 -22.63
N SER A 96 5.56 -4.06 -23.85
CA SER A 96 5.65 -5.00 -24.97
C SER A 96 7.08 -5.26 -25.44
N LYS A 97 7.99 -4.29 -25.33
CA LYS A 97 9.40 -4.46 -25.75
C LYS A 97 10.11 -5.57 -24.95
N TYR A 98 9.63 -5.82 -23.73
CA TYR A 98 10.21 -6.79 -22.79
C TYR A 98 9.26 -7.94 -22.46
N ASN A 99 8.02 -7.89 -22.94
CA ASN A 99 6.96 -8.81 -22.56
C ASN A 99 6.79 -8.91 -21.04
N VAL A 100 6.70 -7.75 -20.38
CA VAL A 100 6.53 -7.64 -18.93
C VAL A 100 5.15 -7.10 -18.62
N THR A 101 4.42 -7.80 -17.73
CA THR A 101 3.17 -7.30 -17.17
C THR A 101 3.37 -6.88 -15.72
N VAL A 102 2.86 -5.72 -15.37
CA VAL A 102 2.78 -5.26 -13.98
C VAL A 102 1.31 -5.05 -13.64
N GLY A 103 0.81 -5.72 -12.60
CA GLY A 103 -0.61 -5.69 -12.23
C GLY A 103 -0.84 -5.33 -10.76
N TYR A 104 -1.99 -4.75 -10.48
CA TYR A 104 -2.47 -4.48 -9.12
C TYR A 104 -3.83 -5.14 -8.88
N HIS A 105 -3.92 -5.86 -7.77
CA HIS A 105 -5.10 -6.55 -7.29
C HIS A 105 -5.54 -5.90 -5.97
N ARG A 106 -6.72 -5.28 -6.01
CA ARG A 106 -7.25 -4.56 -4.85
C ARG A 106 -7.87 -5.56 -3.88
N ALA A 107 -7.20 -5.76 -2.75
CA ALA A 107 -7.63 -6.68 -1.70
C ALA A 107 -7.34 -6.05 -0.33
N VAL A 108 -8.15 -5.06 0.04
CA VAL A 108 -7.88 -4.15 1.17
C VAL A 108 -7.77 -4.84 2.53
N LEU A 109 -8.43 -5.99 2.73
CA LEU A 109 -8.30 -6.84 3.91
C LEU A 109 -7.56 -8.16 3.61
N LEU A 110 -7.13 -8.39 2.37
CA LEU A 110 -6.66 -9.66 1.79
C LEU A 110 -7.66 -10.82 1.86
N ALA A 111 -8.30 -11.06 2.99
CA ALA A 111 -9.39 -12.01 3.16
C ALA A 111 -10.67 -11.54 2.45
N LYS A 112 -11.52 -12.51 2.09
CA LYS A 112 -12.84 -12.28 1.52
C LYS A 112 -13.71 -11.58 2.56
N TYR A 113 -14.36 -10.49 2.16
CA TYR A 113 -15.28 -9.78 3.02
C TYR A 113 -16.54 -9.35 2.28
N LYS A 114 -17.67 -9.30 2.99
CA LYS A 114 -18.97 -8.91 2.43
C LYS A 114 -19.80 -8.10 3.41
N TRP A 115 -20.49 -7.09 2.90
CA TRP A 115 -21.49 -6.34 3.65
C TRP A 115 -22.73 -7.20 3.93
N GLN A 116 -23.24 -7.14 5.15
CA GLN A 116 -24.45 -7.80 5.62
C GLN A 116 -25.33 -6.76 6.31
N PRO A 117 -26.41 -6.27 5.66
CA PRO A 117 -27.28 -5.30 6.29
C PRO A 117 -27.98 -5.91 7.52
N LYS A 118 -28.27 -5.07 8.52
CA LYS A 118 -29.02 -5.49 9.70
C LYS A 118 -30.43 -5.94 9.29
N GLN A 119 -30.89 -7.04 9.87
CA GLN A 119 -32.27 -7.52 9.68
C GLN A 119 -33.27 -6.58 10.39
N PRO A 120 -34.45 -6.31 9.80
CA PRO A 120 -35.44 -5.38 10.36
C PRO A 120 -35.84 -5.70 11.81
N ASP A 121 -35.87 -6.98 12.17
CA ASP A 121 -36.36 -7.45 13.48
C ASP A 121 -35.24 -7.61 14.54
N SER A 122 -34.03 -7.13 14.27
CA SER A 122 -32.92 -7.20 15.23
C SER A 122 -33.00 -6.08 16.29
N ASN A 123 -33.05 -6.47 17.56
CA ASN A 123 -33.10 -5.58 18.72
C ASN A 123 -31.77 -4.87 19.05
N GLU A 124 -30.73 -5.02 18.22
CA GLU A 124 -29.42 -4.40 18.47
C GLU A 124 -29.41 -2.91 18.10
N SER A 125 -29.75 -2.05 19.07
CA SER A 125 -29.77 -0.60 18.88
C SER A 125 -28.40 -0.08 18.39
N GLY A 126 -28.40 0.82 17.40
CA GLY A 126 -27.20 1.48 16.87
C GLY A 126 -26.46 0.74 15.74
N LEU A 127 -26.67 -0.56 15.53
CA LEU A 127 -26.09 -1.29 14.40
C LEU A 127 -26.88 -1.02 13.11
N LYS A 128 -26.17 -0.79 12.00
CA LYS A 128 -26.73 -0.69 10.64
C LYS A 128 -26.53 -1.99 9.85
N GLY A 129 -25.59 -2.82 10.27
CA GLY A 129 -25.23 -4.10 9.68
C GLY A 129 -23.78 -4.44 10.01
N THR A 130 -23.23 -5.47 9.40
CA THR A 130 -21.88 -5.96 9.68
C THR A 130 -21.13 -6.27 8.39
N TYR A 131 -19.80 -6.26 8.46
CA TYR A 131 -18.96 -6.80 7.40
C TYR A 131 -18.44 -8.16 7.85
N ARG A 132 -18.97 -9.23 7.23
CA ARG A 132 -18.41 -10.57 7.43
C ARG A 132 -17.06 -10.66 6.74
N VAL A 133 -16.05 -11.12 7.47
CA VAL A 133 -14.70 -11.42 6.97
C VAL A 133 -14.45 -12.91 7.17
N ASP A 134 -14.30 -13.65 6.08
CA ASP A 134 -13.95 -15.07 6.11
C ASP A 134 -12.42 -15.19 6.16
N VAL A 135 -11.87 -15.37 7.37
CA VAL A 135 -10.43 -15.20 7.64
C VAL A 135 -9.55 -16.24 6.96
N ASP A 136 -10.12 -17.38 6.61
CA ASP A 136 -9.50 -18.54 5.97
C ASP A 136 -9.69 -18.54 4.43
N ILE A 137 -10.39 -17.55 3.87
CA ILE A 137 -10.70 -17.47 2.45
C ILE A 137 -10.04 -16.22 1.85
N PRO A 138 -9.06 -16.36 0.94
CA PRO A 138 -8.51 -15.23 0.21
C PRO A 138 -9.57 -14.52 -0.64
N ALA A 139 -9.47 -13.20 -0.76
CA ALA A 139 -10.34 -12.43 -1.64
C ALA A 139 -10.18 -12.84 -3.11
N ASP A 140 -11.31 -12.94 -3.81
CA ASP A 140 -11.40 -13.44 -5.19
C ASP A 140 -10.49 -12.67 -6.16
N ASP A 141 -10.24 -11.38 -5.89
CA ASP A 141 -9.39 -10.49 -6.70
C ASP A 141 -7.94 -10.96 -6.82
N TRP A 142 -7.42 -11.73 -5.87
CA TRP A 142 -6.01 -12.18 -5.87
C TRP A 142 -5.80 -13.68 -5.63
N ALA A 143 -6.83 -14.41 -5.17
CA ALA A 143 -6.71 -15.85 -4.88
C ALA A 143 -6.12 -16.68 -6.04
N GLY A 144 -6.41 -16.31 -7.29
CA GLY A 144 -6.00 -17.06 -8.48
C GLY A 144 -4.72 -16.58 -9.17
N VAL A 145 -3.96 -15.64 -8.58
CA VAL A 145 -2.89 -14.94 -9.31
C VAL A 145 -1.51 -15.60 -9.20
N ALA A 146 -1.36 -16.59 -8.31
CA ALA A 146 -0.08 -17.19 -7.93
C ALA A 146 0.82 -17.56 -9.11
N ASN A 147 0.27 -18.26 -10.10
CA ASN A 147 1.04 -18.78 -11.24
C ASN A 147 1.33 -17.74 -12.34
N PHE A 148 0.79 -16.52 -12.23
CA PHE A 148 0.98 -15.49 -13.25
C PHE A 148 2.17 -14.58 -12.96
N TYR A 149 2.57 -14.45 -11.70
CA TYR A 149 3.57 -13.47 -11.26
C TYR A 149 4.86 -14.14 -10.77
N ASP A 150 5.98 -13.55 -11.16
CA ASP A 150 7.33 -13.94 -10.72
C ASP A 150 7.78 -13.14 -9.50
N VAL A 151 7.20 -11.95 -9.31
CA VAL A 151 7.38 -11.12 -8.12
C VAL A 151 6.02 -10.67 -7.61
N LEU A 152 5.78 -10.80 -6.31
CA LEU A 152 4.57 -10.34 -5.65
C LEU A 152 4.89 -9.43 -4.47
N ILE A 153 4.20 -8.30 -4.39
CA ILE A 153 4.32 -7.32 -3.32
C ILE A 153 2.96 -7.20 -2.64
N PHE A 154 2.87 -7.68 -1.41
CA PHE A 154 1.66 -7.66 -0.59
C PHE A 154 1.67 -6.48 0.38
N ASN A 155 0.49 -5.95 0.70
CA ASN A 155 0.29 -5.11 1.87
C ASN A 155 -1.18 -5.15 2.34
N THR A 156 -1.41 -4.76 3.58
CA THR A 156 -2.74 -4.44 4.13
C THR A 156 -2.54 -3.69 5.44
N GLY A 157 -3.41 -2.74 5.76
CA GLY A 157 -3.39 -2.07 7.08
C GLY A 157 -4.19 -0.78 7.14
N HIS A 158 -4.21 0.02 6.07
CA HIS A 158 -4.92 1.32 6.06
C HIS A 158 -6.44 1.22 6.13
N TRP A 159 -7.00 0.01 5.99
CA TRP A 159 -8.42 -0.26 6.20
C TRP A 159 -8.73 -0.84 7.59
N TRP A 160 -7.72 -1.19 8.36
CA TRP A 160 -7.86 -1.77 9.69
C TRP A 160 -7.96 -0.66 10.75
N GLY A 161 -8.99 0.17 10.60
CA GLY A 161 -9.29 1.27 11.51
C GLY A 161 -10.80 1.52 11.66
N PRO A 162 -11.22 2.13 12.78
CA PRO A 162 -12.62 2.49 13.02
C PRO A 162 -13.14 3.55 12.03
N ASP A 163 -12.26 4.23 11.29
CA ASP A 163 -12.64 5.14 10.21
C ASP A 163 -13.24 4.41 9.00
N LYS A 164 -12.84 3.15 8.74
CA LYS A 164 -13.41 2.30 7.69
C LYS A 164 -14.52 1.40 8.19
N PHE A 165 -14.39 0.90 9.41
CA PHE A 165 -15.34 -0.01 10.03
C PHE A 165 -15.75 0.52 11.41
N PRO A 166 -16.63 1.53 11.46
CA PRO A 166 -17.10 2.12 12.71
C PRO A 166 -18.03 1.16 13.47
N LYS A 167 -18.40 1.53 14.70
CA LYS A 167 -19.20 0.68 15.61
C LYS A 167 -20.57 0.33 15.05
N GLU A 168 -21.12 1.16 14.18
CA GLU A 168 -22.42 0.95 13.52
C GLU A 168 -22.33 -0.08 12.38
N THR A 169 -21.12 -0.32 11.85
CA THR A 169 -20.85 -1.27 10.75
C THR A 169 -19.54 -2.05 10.99
N PRO A 170 -19.44 -2.83 12.08
CA PRO A 170 -18.19 -3.47 12.49
C PRO A 170 -17.84 -4.67 11.61
N LEU A 171 -16.58 -5.10 11.69
CA LEU A 171 -16.11 -6.38 11.16
C LEU A 171 -16.58 -7.52 12.08
N ILE A 172 -17.05 -8.61 11.49
CA ILE A 172 -17.32 -9.87 12.18
C ILE A 172 -16.56 -10.97 11.47
N PHE A 173 -15.73 -11.69 12.22
CA PHE A 173 -14.80 -12.68 11.68
C PHE A 173 -15.41 -14.08 11.69
N TYR A 174 -15.23 -14.79 10.59
CA TYR A 174 -15.70 -16.13 10.35
C TYR A 174 -14.54 -17.03 9.95
N GLN A 175 -14.60 -18.29 10.34
CA GLN A 175 -13.69 -19.35 9.90
C GLN A 175 -14.53 -20.60 9.61
N GLU A 176 -14.26 -21.28 8.49
CA GLU A 176 -15.02 -22.46 8.04
C GLU A 176 -16.54 -22.21 8.01
N GLY A 177 -16.93 -21.00 7.62
CA GLY A 177 -18.31 -20.57 7.51
C GLY A 177 -19.03 -20.24 8.83
N LYS A 178 -18.38 -20.40 9.99
CA LYS A 178 -18.94 -20.12 11.33
C LYS A 178 -18.31 -18.85 11.93
N PRO A 179 -19.07 -18.03 12.67
CA PRO A 179 -18.51 -16.88 13.35
C PRO A 179 -17.52 -17.33 14.44
N LEU A 180 -16.41 -16.62 14.59
CA LEU A 180 -15.45 -16.88 15.66
C LEU A 180 -16.08 -16.56 17.02
N ASN A 181 -15.84 -17.43 18.00
CA ASN A 181 -16.34 -17.29 19.37
C ASN A 181 -15.18 -17.59 20.35
N PRO A 182 -14.77 -16.63 21.21
CA PRO A 182 -15.33 -15.27 21.35
C PRO A 182 -15.11 -14.40 20.09
N PRO A 183 -15.97 -13.39 19.85
CA PRO A 183 -15.77 -12.43 18.76
C PRO A 183 -14.43 -11.69 18.91
N LEU A 184 -13.73 -11.50 17.80
CA LEU A 184 -12.44 -10.80 17.80
C LEU A 184 -12.61 -9.29 17.57
N GLY A 185 -11.79 -8.51 18.27
CA GLY A 185 -11.59 -7.10 17.94
C GLY A 185 -10.78 -6.94 16.65
N MET A 186 -10.69 -5.71 16.15
CA MET A 186 -10.06 -5.40 14.86
C MET A 186 -8.58 -5.82 14.78
N GLN A 187 -7.79 -5.59 15.84
CA GLN A 187 -6.37 -5.95 15.86
C GLN A 187 -6.16 -7.47 15.90
N ASP A 188 -6.93 -8.20 16.71
CA ASP A 188 -6.83 -9.66 16.77
C ASP A 188 -7.36 -10.31 15.48
N GLY A 189 -8.43 -9.76 14.91
CA GLY A 189 -8.93 -10.15 13.61
C GLY A 189 -7.91 -9.92 12.49
N LEU A 190 -7.17 -8.79 12.51
CA LEU A 190 -6.05 -8.57 11.60
C LEU A 190 -5.00 -9.66 11.76
N ARG A 191 -4.59 -9.98 13.00
CA ARG A 191 -3.59 -11.02 13.27
C ARG A 191 -4.02 -12.36 12.68
N VAL A 192 -5.27 -12.78 12.91
CA VAL A 192 -5.81 -14.03 12.38
C VAL A 192 -5.89 -14.03 10.85
N VAL A 193 -6.32 -12.93 10.24
CA VAL A 193 -6.33 -12.80 8.78
C VAL A 193 -4.90 -12.88 8.22
N LEU A 194 -3.94 -12.16 8.80
CA LEU A 194 -2.55 -12.19 8.35
C LEU A 194 -1.98 -13.63 8.44
N GLN A 195 -2.20 -14.33 9.56
CA GLN A 195 -1.74 -15.70 9.72
C GLN A 195 -2.30 -16.64 8.64
N ASN A 196 -3.61 -16.56 8.36
CA ASN A 196 -4.24 -17.40 7.34
C ASN A 196 -3.80 -17.02 5.92
N MET A 197 -3.70 -15.73 5.60
CA MET A 197 -3.30 -15.28 4.26
C MET A 197 -1.83 -15.57 3.96
N VAL A 198 -0.95 -15.42 4.96
CA VAL A 198 0.46 -15.80 4.82
C VAL A 198 0.62 -17.31 4.67
N SER A 199 -0.09 -18.10 5.49
CA SER A 199 -0.14 -19.56 5.33
C SER A 199 -0.66 -19.98 3.95
N HIS A 200 -1.71 -19.32 3.45
CA HIS A 200 -2.21 -19.53 2.09
C HIS A 200 -1.14 -19.24 1.03
N ILE A 201 -0.38 -18.15 1.19
CA ILE A 201 0.72 -17.79 0.27
C ILE A 201 1.78 -18.89 0.27
N GLU A 202 2.26 -19.33 1.44
CA GLU A 202 3.30 -20.35 1.55
C GLU A 202 2.87 -21.70 0.94
N GLN A 203 1.60 -22.07 1.09
CA GLN A 203 1.07 -23.35 0.61
C GLN A 203 0.75 -23.34 -0.89
N ASN A 204 0.29 -22.22 -1.44
CA ASN A 204 -0.32 -22.18 -2.77
C ASN A 204 0.52 -21.44 -3.82
N PHE A 205 1.51 -20.64 -3.40
CA PHE A 205 2.34 -19.87 -4.32
C PHE A 205 3.66 -20.60 -4.61
N PRO A 206 4.14 -20.61 -5.87
CA PRO A 206 5.38 -21.29 -6.21
C PRO A 206 6.56 -20.78 -5.39
N ALA A 207 7.40 -21.68 -4.87
CA ALA A 207 8.61 -21.32 -4.11
C ALA A 207 9.59 -20.44 -4.91
N LYS A 208 9.55 -20.52 -6.25
CA LYS A 208 10.36 -19.68 -7.15
C LYS A 208 9.86 -18.23 -7.25
N THR A 209 8.64 -17.94 -6.82
CA THR A 209 8.08 -16.59 -6.87
C THR A 209 8.70 -15.77 -5.76
N LEU A 210 9.29 -14.63 -6.11
CA LEU A 210 9.84 -13.70 -5.14
C LEU A 210 8.70 -12.95 -4.45
N LYS A 211 8.62 -13.03 -3.12
CA LYS A 211 7.50 -12.52 -2.34
C LYS A 211 8.00 -11.45 -1.39
N PHE A 212 7.39 -10.27 -1.46
CA PHE A 212 7.62 -9.18 -0.54
C PHE A 212 6.35 -8.84 0.23
N TRP A 213 6.49 -8.51 1.50
CA TRP A 213 5.49 -7.83 2.27
C TRP A 213 5.92 -6.40 2.55
N ARG A 214 5.23 -5.44 1.95
CA ARG A 214 5.46 -4.04 2.23
C ARG A 214 4.83 -3.68 3.56
N LEU A 215 5.66 -3.20 4.48
CA LEU A 215 5.19 -2.63 5.74
C LEU A 215 4.32 -1.39 5.52
N GLN A 216 3.69 -0.92 6.59
CA GLN A 216 2.77 0.21 6.53
C GLN A 216 3.47 1.48 6.05
N SER A 217 2.74 2.24 5.23
CA SER A 217 3.08 3.63 4.93
C SER A 217 2.61 4.51 6.09
N PRO A 218 3.41 5.45 6.60
CA PRO A 218 2.94 6.38 7.62
C PRO A 218 1.94 7.39 7.04
N ARG A 219 1.11 7.92 7.93
CA ARG A 219 0.25 9.11 7.72
C ARG A 219 0.82 10.28 8.54
N HIS A 220 0.60 11.53 8.11
CA HIS A 220 1.20 12.71 8.76
C HIS A 220 0.14 13.77 9.13
N PHE A 221 -0.79 13.40 10.01
CA PHE A 221 -1.79 14.33 10.51
C PHE A 221 -1.26 15.21 11.65
N HIS A 222 -1.51 16.52 11.56
CA HIS A 222 -1.20 17.51 12.57
C HIS A 222 -2.45 18.29 12.99
N GLY A 223 -2.56 18.61 14.29
CA GLY A 223 -3.68 19.33 14.90
C GLY A 223 -4.92 18.49 15.20
N GLY A 224 -5.06 17.32 14.57
CA GLY A 224 -6.16 16.37 14.76
C GLY A 224 -6.06 15.25 13.73
N ASP A 225 -6.94 14.25 13.80
CA ASP A 225 -7.04 13.20 12.79
C ASP A 225 -7.87 13.66 11.57
N TRP A 226 -8.01 12.82 10.55
CA TRP A 226 -8.69 13.09 9.27
C TRP A 226 -10.12 13.64 9.42
N ASN A 227 -10.84 13.26 10.47
CA ASN A 227 -12.20 13.71 10.79
C ASN A 227 -12.28 14.75 11.92
N GLN A 228 -11.12 15.25 12.37
CA GLN A 228 -10.99 16.19 13.49
C GLN A 228 -10.13 17.40 13.06
N ASN A 229 -10.36 17.90 11.84
CA ASN A 229 -9.63 19.03 11.26
C ASN A 229 -8.09 18.83 11.16
N GLY A 230 -7.63 17.58 11.11
CA GLY A 230 -6.24 17.25 10.85
C GLY A 230 -5.75 17.79 9.50
N SER A 231 -4.50 18.22 9.46
CA SER A 231 -3.84 18.72 8.25
C SER A 231 -2.45 18.14 8.05
N CYS A 232 -1.94 18.22 6.83
CA CYS A 232 -0.59 17.78 6.46
C CYS A 232 0.06 18.71 5.45
N VAL A 233 -0.19 20.02 5.57
CA VAL A 233 0.40 21.02 4.69
C VAL A 233 1.80 21.38 5.22
N PHE A 234 2.76 20.50 4.93
CA PHE A 234 4.17 20.69 5.25
C PHE A 234 4.99 20.99 3.99
N ASP A 235 6.07 21.76 4.16
CA ASP A 235 7.02 22.15 3.11
C ASP A 235 8.46 21.64 3.36
N ALA A 236 8.68 20.97 4.50
CA ALA A 236 9.94 20.35 4.87
C ALA A 236 9.71 18.97 5.55
N PRO A 237 10.66 18.03 5.41
CA PRO A 237 10.66 16.79 6.17
C PRO A 237 10.68 17.06 7.68
N LEU A 238 10.26 16.07 8.46
CA LEU A 238 10.49 16.03 9.90
C LEU A 238 11.97 15.79 10.19
N ASP A 239 12.41 16.30 11.33
CA ASP A 239 13.71 15.96 11.92
C ASP A 239 13.63 14.64 12.71
N ASP A 240 14.78 13.97 12.87
CA ASP A 240 14.89 12.68 13.54
C ASP A 240 14.27 12.67 14.95
N PHE A 241 14.56 13.70 15.76
CA PHE A 241 14.03 13.83 17.12
C PHE A 241 12.50 13.98 17.19
N GLN A 242 11.84 14.31 16.06
CA GLN A 242 10.39 14.45 16.00
C GLN A 242 9.70 13.10 15.77
N LEU A 243 10.38 12.10 15.19
CA LEU A 243 9.73 10.88 14.73
C LEU A 243 9.05 10.11 15.86
N ASP A 244 9.71 9.92 17.00
CA ASP A 244 9.10 9.18 18.12
C ASP A 244 7.90 9.92 18.70
N SER A 245 7.98 11.26 18.80
CA SER A 245 6.83 12.07 19.22
C SER A 245 5.62 11.91 18.30
N TRP A 246 5.83 11.60 17.02
CA TRP A 246 4.76 11.47 16.02
C TRP A 246 4.23 10.04 15.92
N PHE A 247 5.12 9.04 15.93
CA PHE A 247 4.81 7.68 15.48
C PHE A 247 4.94 6.63 16.58
N ASP A 248 5.58 6.91 17.71
CA ASP A 248 5.71 5.92 18.79
C ASP A 248 4.33 5.53 19.36
N PRO A 249 3.97 4.23 19.37
CA PRO A 249 2.72 3.74 19.92
C PRO A 249 2.44 4.09 21.38
N SER A 250 3.49 4.32 22.19
CA SER A 250 3.41 4.71 23.59
C SER A 250 2.95 6.16 23.78
N ASN A 251 3.04 6.98 22.73
CA ASN A 251 2.56 8.36 22.73
C ASN A 251 1.06 8.45 22.37
N ASN A 252 0.44 9.56 22.77
CA ASN A 252 -0.98 9.86 22.51
C ASN A 252 -1.21 10.51 21.13
N GLY A 253 -0.32 10.27 20.16
CA GLY A 253 -0.42 10.80 18.81
C GLY A 253 -1.41 10.03 17.92
N VAL A 254 -1.80 10.67 16.81
CA VAL A 254 -2.74 10.14 15.80
C VAL A 254 -2.06 9.46 14.61
N ASN A 255 -0.73 9.31 14.61
CA ASN A 255 0.01 8.74 13.47
C ASN A 255 0.69 7.40 13.80
N LYS A 256 0.36 6.79 14.95
CA LYS A 256 1.05 5.60 15.48
C LYS A 256 0.67 4.27 14.83
N GLU A 257 -0.38 4.25 14.02
CA GLU A 257 -0.98 3.01 13.49
C GLU A 257 0.03 2.24 12.63
N ALA A 258 0.87 2.91 11.85
CA ALA A 258 1.86 2.27 11.01
C ALA A 258 2.84 1.42 11.83
N ARG A 259 3.42 1.99 12.90
CA ARG A 259 4.34 1.26 13.80
C ARG A 259 3.64 0.14 14.55
N GLN A 260 2.41 0.36 15.03
CA GLN A 260 1.60 -0.68 15.72
C GLN A 260 1.32 -1.88 14.81
N LEU A 261 0.79 -1.63 13.60
CA LEU A 261 0.46 -2.70 12.66
C LEU A 261 1.71 -3.44 12.19
N ASN A 262 2.84 -2.73 12.02
CA ASN A 262 4.10 -3.33 11.63
C ASN A 262 4.64 -4.31 12.67
N GLN A 263 4.38 -4.13 13.97
CA GLN A 263 4.76 -5.12 14.98
C GLN A 263 4.04 -6.46 14.72
N VAL A 264 2.72 -6.41 14.52
CA VAL A 264 1.91 -7.62 14.21
C VAL A 264 2.36 -8.27 12.90
N ILE A 265 2.59 -7.47 11.86
CA ILE A 265 3.04 -7.98 10.56
C ILE A 265 4.42 -8.66 10.69
N LYS A 266 5.38 -8.03 11.36
CA LYS A 266 6.73 -8.58 11.56
C LYS A 266 6.68 -9.91 12.33
N GLU A 267 5.81 -10.00 13.34
CA GLU A 267 5.60 -11.23 14.10
C GLU A 267 5.05 -12.37 13.24
N VAL A 268 4.03 -12.10 12.42
CA VAL A 268 3.41 -13.11 11.55
C VAL A 268 4.34 -13.60 10.45
N LEU A 269 5.14 -12.70 9.86
CA LEU A 269 6.07 -13.06 8.78
C LEU A 269 7.34 -13.76 9.27
N ARG A 270 7.58 -13.81 10.58
CA ARG A 270 8.81 -14.38 11.15
C ARG A 270 8.91 -15.87 10.82
N GLY A 271 9.95 -16.24 10.09
CA GLY A 271 10.23 -17.62 9.70
C GLY A 271 9.56 -18.05 8.40
N THR A 272 8.84 -17.15 7.73
CA THR A 272 8.24 -17.39 6.41
C THR A 272 9.20 -17.05 5.28
N ASP A 273 8.87 -17.47 4.07
CA ASP A 273 9.64 -17.12 2.86
C ASP A 273 9.22 -15.78 2.21
N VAL A 274 8.40 -14.99 2.90
CA VAL A 274 7.96 -13.67 2.47
C VAL A 274 8.90 -12.61 3.03
N GLU A 275 9.59 -11.89 2.15
CA GLU A 275 10.59 -10.89 2.54
C GLU A 275 9.96 -9.58 2.99
N ILE A 276 10.42 -9.03 4.11
CA ILE A 276 9.95 -7.73 4.58
C ILE A 276 10.55 -6.62 3.72
N LEU A 277 9.67 -5.82 3.10
CA LEU A 277 10.00 -4.56 2.47
C LEU A 277 9.68 -3.42 3.45
N ASP A 278 10.65 -3.07 4.29
CA ASP A 278 10.52 -1.97 5.27
C ASP A 278 10.82 -0.63 4.61
N LEU A 279 9.76 0.10 4.29
CA LEU A 279 9.80 1.46 3.75
C LEU A 279 9.21 2.47 4.73
N THR A 280 8.90 2.03 5.96
CA THR A 280 8.14 2.82 6.94
C THR A 280 9.00 3.98 7.42
N HIS A 281 10.17 3.65 7.97
CA HIS A 281 11.02 4.62 8.66
C HIS A 281 11.50 5.76 7.76
N LEU A 282 11.97 5.46 6.55
CA LEU A 282 12.36 6.51 5.59
C LEU A 282 11.18 7.43 5.20
N SER A 283 9.95 6.90 5.26
CA SER A 283 8.75 7.63 4.89
C SER A 283 8.21 8.47 6.05
N GLU A 284 8.55 8.16 7.31
CA GLU A 284 8.17 8.92 8.50
C GLU A 284 8.80 10.32 8.52
N TYR A 285 9.95 10.50 7.86
CA TYR A 285 10.52 11.83 7.66
C TYR A 285 9.68 12.69 6.72
N ARG A 286 8.87 12.09 5.84
CA ARG A 286 8.40 12.76 4.61
C ARG A 286 7.05 13.44 4.75
N ALA A 287 6.78 14.10 5.89
CA ALA A 287 5.56 14.89 6.08
C ALA A 287 5.28 15.89 4.93
N ASP A 288 6.34 16.38 4.27
CA ASP A 288 6.30 17.27 3.12
C ASP A 288 5.76 16.67 1.82
N ALA A 289 5.53 15.37 1.71
CA ALA A 289 5.31 14.72 0.41
C ALA A 289 3.88 14.27 0.11
N HIS A 290 2.91 14.60 0.97
CA HIS A 290 1.50 14.25 0.77
C HIS A 290 0.76 15.17 -0.22
N PRO A 291 -0.27 14.68 -0.94
CA PRO A 291 -1.15 15.52 -1.74
C PRO A 291 -1.89 16.57 -0.93
N ALA A 292 -2.17 16.32 0.36
CA ALA A 292 -2.85 17.24 1.27
C ALA A 292 -4.13 17.82 0.65
N ILE A 293 -4.09 19.09 0.22
CA ILE A 293 -5.22 19.81 -0.38
C ILE A 293 -5.24 19.77 -1.92
N TRP A 294 -4.13 19.39 -2.57
CA TRP A 294 -3.94 19.43 -4.02
C TRP A 294 -4.49 18.18 -4.72
N LEU A 295 -5.80 17.95 -4.57
CA LEU A 295 -6.48 16.71 -5.02
C LEU A 295 -7.03 16.79 -6.46
N GLY A 296 -6.94 17.95 -7.10
CA GLY A 296 -7.32 18.14 -8.51
C GLY A 296 -8.82 18.09 -8.79
N LYS A 297 -9.67 18.21 -7.76
CA LYS A 297 -11.12 18.35 -7.86
C LYS A 297 -11.60 19.44 -6.89
N LYS A 298 -12.42 20.36 -7.39
CA LYS A 298 -13.06 21.40 -6.58
C LYS A 298 -13.88 20.73 -5.46
N ASP A 299 -13.78 21.27 -4.25
CA ASP A 299 -14.47 20.81 -3.04
C ASP A 299 -14.05 19.43 -2.50
N ALA A 300 -13.04 18.77 -3.09
CA ALA A 300 -12.58 17.46 -2.61
C ALA A 300 -12.18 17.48 -1.13
N VAL A 301 -11.51 18.54 -0.68
CA VAL A 301 -11.10 18.70 0.72
C VAL A 301 -12.31 18.88 1.64
N ALA A 302 -13.33 19.61 1.21
CA ALA A 302 -14.55 19.81 1.99
C ALA A 302 -15.35 18.51 2.15
N VAL A 303 -15.29 17.62 1.16
CA VAL A 303 -16.03 16.34 1.17
C VAL A 303 -15.25 15.22 1.87
N TRP A 304 -13.93 15.14 1.64
CA TRP A 304 -13.11 13.98 2.02
C TRP A 304 -12.00 14.29 3.03
N GLY A 305 -11.81 15.55 3.40
CA GLY A 305 -10.65 16.00 4.16
C GLY A 305 -9.37 16.10 3.32
N GLN A 306 -8.25 16.39 3.98
CA GLN A 306 -6.93 16.40 3.34
C GLN A 306 -6.42 14.97 3.17
N ASP A 307 -5.74 14.69 2.04
CA ASP A 307 -5.07 13.40 1.84
C ASP A 307 -3.68 13.42 2.47
N CYS A 308 -3.60 12.99 3.72
CA CYS A 308 -2.37 12.87 4.51
C CYS A 308 -1.89 11.43 4.64
N MET A 309 -2.33 10.57 3.72
CA MET A 309 -2.04 9.14 3.72
C MET A 309 -1.32 8.73 2.44
N HIS A 310 -1.84 9.10 1.26
CA HIS A 310 -1.18 8.81 -0.02
C HIS A 310 -0.05 9.80 -0.30
N TRP A 311 0.74 9.52 -1.33
CA TRP A 311 1.89 10.34 -1.70
C TRP A 311 1.70 11.04 -3.03
N CYS A 312 2.24 12.25 -3.14
CA CYS A 312 2.44 12.91 -4.42
C CYS A 312 3.35 12.08 -5.33
N LEU A 313 3.06 12.11 -6.62
CA LEU A 313 3.85 11.47 -7.67
C LEU A 313 4.25 12.51 -8.74
N PRO A 314 5.53 12.56 -9.18
CA PRO A 314 6.70 11.91 -8.55
C PRO A 314 6.91 12.37 -7.10
N GLY A 315 7.53 11.52 -6.28
CA GLY A 315 7.69 11.73 -4.84
C GLY A 315 8.23 10.51 -4.09
N VAL A 316 7.84 10.33 -2.82
CA VAL A 316 8.33 9.25 -1.93
C VAL A 316 8.26 7.85 -2.54
N PRO A 317 7.17 7.46 -3.24
CA PRO A 317 7.11 6.15 -3.89
C PRO A 317 8.19 5.91 -4.94
N ASP A 318 8.81 6.95 -5.51
CA ASP A 318 9.92 6.76 -6.46
C ASP A 318 11.15 6.18 -5.74
N THR A 319 11.43 6.60 -4.50
CA THR A 319 12.48 5.99 -3.66
C THR A 319 12.13 4.55 -3.31
N TRP A 320 10.85 4.25 -3.07
CA TRP A 320 10.40 2.88 -2.84
C TRP A 320 10.65 1.98 -4.06
N VAL A 321 10.45 2.52 -5.27
CA VAL A 321 10.76 1.84 -6.53
C VAL A 321 12.27 1.55 -6.64
N ASP A 322 13.13 2.52 -6.33
CA ASP A 322 14.59 2.33 -6.34
C ASP A 322 15.00 1.14 -5.44
N ILE A 323 14.46 1.10 -4.22
CA ILE A 323 14.73 0.01 -3.25
C ILE A 323 14.18 -1.33 -3.75
N LEU A 324 12.91 -1.36 -4.17
CA LEU A 324 12.25 -2.59 -4.63
C LEU A 324 12.98 -3.17 -5.86
N VAL A 325 13.32 -2.33 -6.83
CA VAL A 325 14.04 -2.75 -8.04
C VAL A 325 15.42 -3.29 -7.69
N GLN A 326 16.15 -2.65 -6.76
CA GLN A 326 17.45 -3.15 -6.33
C GLN A 326 17.32 -4.54 -5.67
N LEU A 327 16.33 -4.74 -4.81
CA LEU A 327 16.08 -6.03 -4.15
C LEU A 327 15.72 -7.13 -5.16
N ILE A 328 14.79 -6.84 -6.09
CA ILE A 328 14.45 -7.76 -7.18
C ILE A 328 15.68 -8.07 -8.04
N SER A 329 16.46 -7.05 -8.37
CA SER A 329 17.65 -7.20 -9.23
C SER A 329 18.72 -8.05 -8.57
N ASN A 330 18.92 -7.92 -7.26
CA ASN A 330 19.86 -8.76 -6.52
C ASN A 330 19.40 -10.23 -6.51
N ARG A 331 18.09 -10.51 -6.53
CA ARG A 331 17.56 -11.88 -6.55
C ARG A 331 17.65 -12.55 -7.91
N PHE A 332 17.37 -11.83 -9.00
CA PHE A 332 17.42 -12.39 -10.35
C PHE A 332 18.75 -12.20 -11.08
N GLY A 333 19.56 -11.24 -10.67
CA GLY A 333 20.86 -10.94 -11.27
C GLY A 333 22.04 -11.73 -10.67
N SER A 334 21.82 -12.46 -9.58
CA SER A 334 22.83 -13.33 -8.95
C SER A 334 22.79 -14.77 -9.44
N ALA A 335 22.14 -15.04 -10.57
CA ALA A 335 21.98 -16.36 -11.18
C ALA A 335 22.78 -16.49 -12.47
#